data_AF-A0A6B1GSY5-F1
#
_entry.id   AF-A0A6B1GSY5-F1
#
_cell.length_a   1.000
_cell.length_b   1.000
_cell.length_c   1.000
_cell.angle_alpha   90.00
_cell.angle_beta   90.00
_cell.angle_gamma   90.00
#
_symmetry.space_group_name_H-M   'P 1'
#
loop_
_entity.id
_entity.type
_entity.pdbx_description
1 polymer ?
#
loop_
_entity_poly.entity_id
_entity_poly.type
_entity_poly.pdbx_seq_one_letter_code
_entity_poly.pdbx_strand_id
1 'polypeptide(L)'
;SVDSILTVGGMTDIFAVMVGSVLISVALMLVFAGPISRFLSSNPEFEILGLFVLLLIGFVLILEAGHSAHMVVNGSPTPYIPQWIVIFILLLMFALDLYQNWWERKREVDTVALHRRRK
;
A
#
# COMPACT_ATOMS: atom_id res chain seq x y z
N SER A 1 5.18 6.12 5.13
CA SER A 1 4.13 6.15 4.09
C SER A 1 3.36 7.44 4.25
N VAL A 2 3.01 8.12 3.16
CA VAL A 2 2.33 9.42 3.20
C VAL A 2 0.98 9.37 3.90
N ASP A 3 0.30 8.24 3.86
CA ASP A 3 -0.93 7.95 4.59
C ASP A 3 -0.80 8.20 6.11
N SER A 4 0.27 7.70 6.75
CA SER A 4 0.51 7.93 8.18
C SER A 4 0.80 9.40 8.53
N ILE A 5 1.38 10.17 7.61
CA ILE A 5 1.55 11.62 7.76
C ILE A 5 0.20 12.34 7.62
N LEU A 6 -0.69 11.86 6.75
CA LEU A 6 -2.04 12.40 6.61
C LEU A 6 -2.89 12.14 7.86
N THR A 7 -2.82 10.93 8.45
CA THR A 7 -3.53 10.62 9.70
C THR A 7 -3.03 11.46 10.87
N VAL A 8 -1.70 11.57 11.06
CA VAL A 8 -1.10 12.37 12.16
C VAL A 8 -1.26 13.87 11.93
N GLY A 9 -1.16 14.31 10.69
CA GLY A 9 -1.39 15.71 10.30
C GLY A 9 -2.83 16.15 10.52
N GLY A 10 -3.80 15.25 10.33
CA GLY A 10 -5.22 15.49 10.61
C GLY A 10 -5.57 15.63 12.10
N MET A 11 -4.68 15.23 13.01
CA MET A 11 -4.85 15.38 14.46
C MET A 11 -4.17 16.64 15.03
N THR A 12 -3.51 17.45 14.19
CA THR A 12 -2.75 18.64 14.64
C THR A 12 -3.61 19.91 14.56
N ASP A 13 -3.71 20.66 15.67
CA ASP A 13 -4.52 21.88 15.75
C ASP A 13 -3.94 23.10 15.00
N ILE A 14 -2.68 23.02 14.58
CA ILE A 14 -1.97 24.13 13.91
C ILE A 14 -2.09 23.99 12.39
N PHE A 15 -3.09 24.68 11.82
CA PHE A 15 -3.36 24.68 10.37
C PHE A 15 -2.13 24.97 9.50
N ALA A 16 -1.29 25.93 9.92
CA ALA A 16 -0.07 26.29 9.18
C ALA A 16 0.94 25.13 9.09
N VAL A 17 1.04 24.31 10.14
CA VAL A 17 1.96 23.16 10.18
C VAL A 17 1.42 22.01 9.35
N MET A 18 0.10 21.78 9.37
CA MET A 18 -0.57 20.78 8.54
C MET A 18 -0.32 21.05 7.05
N VAL A 19 -0.59 22.27 6.58
CA VAL A 19 -0.39 22.65 5.17
C VAL A 19 1.08 22.55 4.77
N GLY A 20 2.00 23.05 5.61
CA GLY A 20 3.43 22.96 5.35
C GLY A 20 3.91 21.51 5.19
N SER A 21 3.44 20.62 6.07
CA SER A 21 3.84 19.20 6.07
C SER A 21 3.35 18.46 4.84
N VAL A 22 2.09 18.68 4.42
CA VAL A 22 1.51 18.05 3.22
C VAL A 22 2.25 18.51 1.96
N LEU A 23 2.52 19.81 1.82
CA LEU A 23 3.22 20.35 0.66
C LEU A 23 4.65 19.79 0.55
N ILE A 24 5.39 19.73 1.66
CA ILE A 24 6.74 19.15 1.69
C ILE A 24 6.70 17.67 1.33
N SER A 25 5.73 16.92 1.87
CA SER A 25 5.55 15.50 1.57
C SER A 25 5.25 15.25 0.10
N VAL A 26 4.32 16.01 -0.50
CA VAL A 26 3.98 15.88 -1.92
C VAL A 26 5.16 16.28 -2.80
N ALA A 27 5.87 17.36 -2.49
CA ALA A 27 7.06 17.77 -3.21
C ALA A 27 8.13 16.66 -3.21
N LEU A 28 8.37 16.04 -2.06
CA LEU A 28 9.29 14.93 -1.93
C LEU A 28 8.83 13.73 -2.78
N MET A 29 7.54 13.36 -2.75
CA MET A 29 7.03 12.27 -3.60
C MET A 29 7.24 12.54 -5.09
N LEU A 30 7.01 13.78 -5.57
CA LEU A 30 7.22 14.14 -6.97
C LEU A 30 8.70 14.05 -7.39
N VAL A 31 9.62 14.47 -6.53
CA VAL A 31 11.07 14.36 -6.77
C VAL A 31 11.50 12.89 -6.93
N PHE A 32 10.96 12.01 -6.09
CA PHE A 32 11.29 10.59 -6.11
C PHE A 32 10.46 9.76 -7.12
N ALA A 33 9.41 10.32 -7.72
CA ALA A 33 8.53 9.61 -8.65
C ALA A 33 9.28 9.06 -9.88
N GLY A 34 10.22 9.82 -10.44
CA GLY A 34 10.98 9.42 -11.62
C GLY A 34 11.83 8.15 -11.42
N PRO A 35 12.68 8.09 -10.37
CA PRO A 35 13.42 6.89 -10.02
C PRO A 35 12.52 5.70 -9.63
N ILE A 36 11.46 5.96 -8.86
CA ILE A 36 10.51 4.92 -8.42
C ILE A 36 9.81 4.29 -9.64
N SER A 37 9.33 5.11 -10.58
CA SER A 37 8.68 4.65 -11.81
C SER A 37 9.59 3.77 -12.66
N ARG A 38 10.88 4.12 -12.79
CA ARG A 38 11.86 3.29 -13.51
C ARG A 38 12.16 1.97 -12.83
N PHE A 39 12.13 1.92 -11.50
CA PHE A 39 12.29 0.68 -10.75
C PHE A 39 11.08 -0.24 -10.92
N LEU A 40 9.87 0.32 -10.82
CA LEU A 40 8.60 -0.40 -11.00
C LEU A 40 8.49 -0.98 -12.42
N SER A 41 8.85 -0.21 -13.45
CA SER A 41 8.79 -0.70 -14.84
C SER A 41 9.75 -1.85 -15.13
N SER A 42 10.87 -1.94 -14.40
CA SER A 42 11.80 -3.07 -14.49
C SER A 42 11.37 -4.30 -13.66
N ASN A 43 10.45 -4.13 -12.70
CA ASN A 43 9.92 -5.20 -11.86
C ASN A 43 8.38 -5.04 -11.70
N PRO A 44 7.60 -5.44 -12.71
CA PRO A 44 6.15 -5.20 -12.76
C PRO A 44 5.35 -5.80 -11.59
N GLU A 45 5.90 -6.79 -10.89
CA GLU A 45 5.33 -7.33 -9.64
C GLU A 45 5.14 -6.24 -8.57
N PHE A 46 6.11 -5.34 -8.42
CA PHE A 46 6.03 -4.25 -7.46
C PHE A 46 5.06 -3.14 -7.89
N GLU A 47 4.77 -3.01 -9.18
CA GLU A 47 3.78 -2.08 -9.71
C GLU A 47 2.36 -2.50 -9.31
N ILE A 48 2.04 -3.77 -9.52
CA ILE A 48 0.75 -4.35 -9.11
C ILE A 48 0.59 -4.31 -7.59
N LEU A 49 1.66 -4.60 -6.84
CA LEU A 49 1.70 -4.50 -5.38
C LEU A 49 1.37 -3.08 -4.89
N GLY A 50 1.95 -2.06 -5.53
CA GLY A 50 1.70 -0.66 -5.21
C GLY A 50 0.25 -0.23 -5.47
N LEU A 51 -0.35 -0.68 -6.57
CA LEU A 51 -1.75 -0.39 -6.90
C LEU A 51 -2.72 -1.00 -5.87
N PHE A 52 -2.48 -2.23 -5.43
CA PHE A 52 -3.31 -2.89 -4.42
C PHE A 52 -3.20 -2.20 -3.05
N VAL A 53 -1.98 -1.83 -2.63
CA VAL A 53 -1.74 -1.07 -1.40
C VAL A 53 -2.44 0.29 -1.44
N LEU A 54 -2.37 1.00 -2.57
CA LEU A 54 -3.04 2.29 -2.74
C LEU A 54 -4.57 2.15 -2.64
N LEU A 55 -5.14 1.11 -3.26
CA LEU A 55 -6.57 0.82 -3.17
C LEU A 55 -7.00 0.48 -1.74
N LEU A 56 -6.22 -0.36 -1.04
CA LEU A 56 -6.51 -0.77 0.33
C LEU A 56 -6.48 0.41 1.30
N ILE A 57 -5.48 1.29 1.17
CA ILE A 57 -5.40 2.53 1.94
C ILE A 57 -6.61 3.42 1.65
N GLY A 58 -6.99 3.57 0.36
CA GLY A 58 -8.19 4.31 -0.02
C GLY A 58 -9.47 3.77 0.62
N PHE A 59 -9.62 2.44 0.67
CA PHE A 59 -10.76 1.80 1.33
C PHE A 59 -10.77 2.04 2.85
N VAL A 60 -9.61 1.94 3.49
CA VAL A 60 -9.46 2.20 4.93
C VAL A 60 -9.84 3.64 5.28
N LEU A 61 -9.40 4.62 4.48
CA LEU A 61 -9.75 6.02 4.67
C LEU A 61 -11.25 6.28 4.54
N ILE A 62 -11.94 5.61 3.62
CA ILE A 62 -13.41 5.72 3.48
C ILE A 62 -14.11 5.16 4.71
N LEU A 63 -13.67 4.01 5.23
CA LEU A 63 -14.24 3.41 6.43
C LEU A 63 -14.02 4.29 7.67
N GLU A 64 -12.82 4.85 7.81
CA GLU A 64 -12.47 5.75 8.91
C GLU A 64 -13.26 7.07 8.83
N ALA A 65 -13.44 7.62 7.63
CA ALA A 65 -14.27 8.79 7.40
C ALA A 65 -15.76 8.52 7.72
N GLY A 66 -16.28 7.33 7.33
CA GLY A 66 -17.65 6.92 7.62
C GLY A 66 -17.91 6.72 9.11
N HIS A 67 -16.93 6.18 9.84
CA HIS A 67 -16.98 6.06 11.30
C HIS A 67 -16.93 7.44 11.97
N SER A 68 -16.04 8.32 11.53
CA SER A 68 -15.91 9.70 12.04
C SER A 68 -17.15 10.55 11.79
N ALA A 69 -17.90 10.27 10.72
CA ALA A 69 -19.15 10.92 10.39
C ALA A 69 -20.35 10.41 11.22
N HIS A 70 -20.14 9.50 12.20
CA HIS A 70 -21.19 8.88 13.01
C HIS A 70 -22.34 8.29 12.17
N MET A 71 -22.02 7.71 11.01
CA MET A 71 -23.04 7.13 10.15
C MET A 71 -23.63 5.89 10.84
N VAL A 72 -24.93 5.94 11.13
CA VAL A 72 -25.74 4.82 11.61
C VAL A 72 -26.30 4.07 10.41
N VAL A 73 -25.74 2.91 10.11
CA VAL A 73 -26.25 2.01 9.07
C VAL A 73 -27.15 0.99 9.75
N ASN A 74 -28.47 1.01 9.46
CA ASN A 74 -29.46 0.11 10.07
C ASN A 74 -29.62 0.20 11.60
N GLY A 75 -29.38 1.37 12.21
CA GLY A 75 -29.63 1.60 13.64
C GLY A 75 -28.56 1.09 14.60
N SER A 76 -27.49 0.46 14.09
CA SER A 76 -26.27 0.18 14.85
C SER A 76 -25.18 1.21 14.53
N PRO A 77 -24.36 1.61 15.52
CA PRO A 77 -23.19 2.43 15.26
C PRO A 77 -22.23 1.68 14.34
N THR A 78 -21.58 2.42 13.44
CA THR A 78 -20.58 1.87 12.52
C THR A 78 -19.45 1.21 13.30
N PRO A 79 -19.07 -0.04 12.95
CA PRO A 79 -18.05 -0.77 13.67
C PRO A 79 -16.69 -0.07 13.60
N TYR A 80 -16.03 0.09 14.74
CA TYR A 80 -14.67 0.62 14.83
C TYR A 80 -13.67 -0.46 14.41
N ILE A 81 -12.80 -0.13 13.44
CA ILE A 81 -11.70 -0.99 12.99
C ILE A 81 -10.39 -0.39 13.52
N PRO A 82 -9.66 -1.09 14.42
CA PRO A 82 -8.38 -0.60 14.90
C PRO A 82 -7.34 -0.47 13.78
N GLN A 83 -6.71 0.70 13.65
CA GLN A 83 -5.73 1.00 12.59
C GLN A 83 -4.50 0.05 12.63
N TRP A 84 -4.08 -0.38 13.82
CA TRP A 84 -2.97 -1.33 13.99
C TRP A 84 -3.22 -2.67 13.32
N ILE A 85 -4.48 -3.12 13.24
CA ILE A 85 -4.84 -4.36 12.53
C ILE A 85 -4.62 -4.19 11.03
N VAL A 86 -5.01 -3.05 10.47
CA VAL A 86 -4.81 -2.73 9.05
C VAL A 86 -3.32 -2.64 8.72
N ILE A 87 -2.54 -1.94 9.55
CA ILE A 87 -1.08 -1.84 9.38
C ILE A 87 -0.43 -3.22 9.47
N PHE A 88 -0.87 -4.05 10.42
CA PHE A 88 -0.39 -5.42 10.58
C PHE A 88 -0.73 -6.29 9.37
N ILE A 89 -1.96 -6.21 8.85
CA ILE A 89 -2.38 -6.93 7.63
C ILE A 89 -1.60 -6.45 6.41
N LEU A 90 -1.43 -5.14 6.23
CA LEU A 90 -0.70 -4.57 5.10
C LEU A 90 0.77 -4.97 5.15
N LEU A 91 1.38 -4.99 6.33
CA LEU A 91 2.75 -5.47 6.54
C LEU A 91 2.87 -6.97 6.27
N LEU A 92 1.93 -7.77 6.79
CA LEU A 92 1.92 -9.22 6.59
C LEU A 92 1.71 -9.55 5.11
N MET A 93 0.78 -8.89 4.43
CA MET A 93 0.53 -9.05 3.00
C MET A 93 1.77 -8.69 2.18
N PHE A 94 2.38 -7.54 2.45
CA PHE A 94 3.62 -7.14 1.80
C PHE A 94 4.76 -8.16 2.02
N ALA A 95 4.87 -8.70 3.24
CA ALA A 95 5.85 -9.73 3.56
C ALA A 95 5.58 -11.06 2.85
N LEU A 96 4.32 -11.47 2.74
CA LEU A 96 3.90 -12.66 2.01
C LEU A 96 4.16 -12.51 0.51
N ASP A 97 3.85 -11.35 -0.07
CA ASP A 97 4.09 -11.07 -1.48
C ASP A 97 5.60 -11.02 -1.78
N LEU A 98 6.41 -10.45 -0.88
CA LEU A 98 7.87 -10.54 -0.99
C LEU A 98 8.38 -11.97 -0.89
N TYR A 99 7.81 -12.74 0.04
CA TYR A 99 8.19 -14.14 0.25
C TYR A 99 7.85 -14.98 -0.98
N GLN A 100 6.65 -14.83 -1.53
CA GLN A 100 6.21 -15.52 -2.74
C GLN A 100 7.07 -15.14 -3.93
N ASN A 101 7.28 -13.84 -4.18
CA ASN A 101 8.15 -13.38 -5.28
C ASN A 101 9.58 -13.96 -5.15
N TRP A 102 10.16 -13.90 -3.96
CA TRP A 102 11.48 -14.47 -3.72
C TRP A 102 11.51 -16.00 -3.87
N TRP A 103 10.41 -16.68 -3.54
CA TRP A 103 10.28 -18.12 -3.64
C TRP A 103 10.02 -18.61 -5.07
N GLU A 104 9.24 -17.87 -5.86
CA GLU A 104 8.97 -18.16 -7.26
C GLU A 104 10.22 -18.05 -8.12
N ARG A 105 11.04 -17.01 -7.89
CA ARG A 105 12.37 -16.88 -8.51
C ARG A 105 13.30 -18.07 -8.22
N LYS A 106 13.08 -18.79 -7.12
CA LYS A 106 13.83 -20.02 -6.81
C LYS A 106 13.25 -21.28 -7.47
N ARG A 107 11.97 -21.28 -7.82
CA ARG A 107 11.28 -22.43 -8.41
C ARG A 107 11.34 -22.49 -9.93
N GLU A 108 11.66 -21.39 -10.63
CA GLU A 108 11.84 -21.39 -12.09
C GLU A 108 13.11 -22.12 -12.60
N VAL A 109 14.00 -22.60 -11.72
CA VAL A 109 15.24 -23.30 -12.14
C VAL A 109 14.99 -24.75 -12.62
N ASP A 110 13.76 -25.28 -12.50
CA ASP A 110 13.48 -26.69 -12.80
C ASP A 110 12.48 -26.93 -13.95
N THR A 111 12.49 -26.09 -14.99
CA THR A 111 11.98 -26.54 -16.29
C THR A 111 13.00 -27.46 -16.94
N VAL A 112 12.86 -28.75 -16.61
CA VAL A 112 13.44 -29.91 -17.29
C VAL A 112 13.45 -29.66 -18.80
N ALA A 113 14.65 -29.54 -19.37
CA ALA A 113 14.88 -29.59 -20.81
C ALA A 113 14.46 -30.97 -21.31
N LEU A 114 13.19 -31.12 -21.71
CA LEU A 114 12.70 -32.33 -22.35
C LEU A 114 13.23 -32.39 -23.79
N HIS A 115 14.43 -32.96 -23.87
CA HIS A 115 14.74 -34.06 -24.75
C HIS A 115 14.36 -33.85 -26.22
N ARG A 116 15.19 -33.07 -26.92
CA ARG A 116 15.33 -33.18 -28.37
C ARG A 116 15.86 -34.58 -28.70
N ARG A 117 14.95 -35.55 -28.93
CA ARG A 117 15.32 -36.82 -29.57
C ARG A 117 15.14 -36.67 -31.08
N ARG A 118 16.29 -36.63 -31.77
CA ARG A 118 16.47 -36.94 -33.19
C ARG A 118 15.51 -38.03 -33.66
N LYS A 119 14.84 -37.81 -34.79
CA LYS A 119 15.07 -38.56 -36.03
C LYS A 119 14.68 -37.69 -37.22
#